data_AF-A0A0E0USZ0-F1
#
_entry.id   AF-A0A0E0USZ0-F1
#
_cell.length_a   1.000
_cell.length_b   1.000
_cell.length_c   1.000
_cell.angle_alpha   90.00
_cell.angle_beta   90.00
_cell.angle_gamma   90.00
#
_symmetry.space_group_name_H-M   'P 1'
#
loop_
_entity.id
_entity.type
_entity.pdbx_description
1 polymer ?
#
loop_
_entity_poly.entity_id
_entity_poly.type
_entity_poly.pdbx_seq_one_letter_code
_entity_poly.pdbx_strand_id
1 'polypeptide(L)' 'MDDLIKENAISQNGYKINPLNQGGTAPKIVDKGVFEKFNFEGTAYEIPDPITQWLAEYAQNAKILK' A
#
# COMPACT_ATOMS: atom_id res chain seq x y z
N MET A 1 7.77 -3.08 8.67
CA MET A 1 7.13 -2.28 7.60
C MET A 1 5.81 -2.93 7.19
N ASP A 2 5.81 -4.22 6.85
CA ASP A 2 4.56 -4.95 6.54
C ASP A 2 3.51 -4.86 7.66
N ASP A 3 3.89 -5.15 8.91
CA ASP A 3 2.99 -5.02 10.06
C ASP A 3 2.42 -3.61 10.22
N LEU A 4 3.26 -2.58 10.06
CA LEU A 4 2.83 -1.18 10.15
C LEU A 4 1.79 -0.84 9.08
N ILE A 5 2.00 -1.28 7.84
CA ILE A 5 1.04 -1.08 6.74
C ILE A 5 -0.26 -1.81 7.06
N LYS A 6 -0.18 -3.07 7.50
CA LYS A 6 -1.33 -3.92 7.80
C LYS A 6 -2.17 -3.37 8.96
N GLU A 7 -1.54 -2.90 10.03
CA GLU A 7 -2.22 -2.35 11.21
C GLU A 7 -2.91 -1.02 10.92
N ASN A 8 -2.40 -0.24 9.97
CA ASN A 8 -2.92 1.09 9.63
C ASN A 8 -3.75 1.11 8.34
N ALA A 9 -3.85 -0.01 7.62
CA ALA A 9 -4.58 -0.07 6.36
C ALA A 9 -6.09 -0.02 6.56
N ILE A 10 -6.74 0.88 5.83
CA ILE A 10 -8.20 1.01 5.84
C ILE A 10 -8.82 0.25 4.67
N SER A 11 -9.97 -0.37 4.91
CA SER A 11 -10.78 -0.97 3.85
C SER A 11 -11.48 0.12 3.02
N GLN A 12 -11.50 -0.03 1.69
CA GLN A 12 -12.29 0.82 0.78
C GLN A 12 -13.64 0.20 0.41
N ASN A 13 -13.94 -1.02 0.87
CA ASN A 13 -15.15 -1.74 0.48
C ASN A 13 -16.41 -0.96 0.90
N GLY A 14 -17.32 -0.70 -0.04
CA GLY A 14 -18.57 0.03 0.19
C GLY A 14 -18.44 1.55 0.30
N TYR A 15 -17.23 2.13 0.19
CA TYR A 15 -17.02 3.57 0.28
C TYR A 15 -16.79 4.20 -1.09
N LYS A 16 -17.55 5.25 -1.43
CA LYS A 16 -17.21 6.16 -2.54
C LYS A 16 -16.22 7.25 -2.11
N ILE A 17 -16.35 7.70 -0.86
CA ILE A 17 -15.43 8.62 -0.18
C ILE A 17 -15.25 8.04 1.22
N ASN A 18 -14.02 7.65 1.58
CA ASN A 18 -13.74 7.07 2.88
C ASN A 18 -13.24 8.15 3.85
N PRO A 19 -14.02 8.56 4.88
CA PRO A 19 -13.60 9.56 5.84
C PRO A 19 -12.39 9.12 6.68
N LEU A 20 -12.11 7.82 6.74
CA LEU A 20 -10.94 7.26 7.42
C LEU A 20 -9.66 7.36 6.59
N ASN A 21 -9.70 7.89 5.37
CA ASN A 21 -8.54 8.05 4.50
C ASN A 21 -7.52 9.09 5.01
N GLN A 22 -7.78 9.75 6.15
CA GLN A 22 -6.86 10.70 6.79
C GLN A 22 -6.36 11.81 5.84
N GLY A 23 -7.20 12.22 4.89
CA GLY A 23 -6.80 13.20 3.86
C GLY A 23 -5.90 12.62 2.75
N GLY A 24 -5.87 11.31 2.57
CA GLY A 24 -5.07 10.62 1.55
C GLY A 24 -3.76 10.03 2.06
N THR A 25 -3.57 9.95 3.38
CA THR A 25 -2.31 9.53 4.02
C THR A 25 -2.38 8.17 4.70
N ALA A 26 -3.55 7.54 4.72
CA ALA A 26 -3.72 6.18 5.24
C ALA A 26 -3.45 5.13 4.14
N PRO A 27 -2.73 4.02 4.44
CA PRO A 27 -2.66 2.88 3.55
C PRO A 27 -4.05 2.31 3.27
N LYS A 28 -4.29 1.80 2.06
CA LYS A 28 -5.60 1.26 1.69
C LYS A 28 -5.47 -0.19 1.25
N ILE A 29 -6.37 -1.04 1.72
CA ILE A 29 -6.49 -2.40 1.18
C ILE A 29 -7.10 -2.29 -0.21
N VAL A 30 -6.33 -2.67 -1.22
CA VAL A 30 -6.79 -2.77 -2.60
C VAL A 30 -6.96 -4.24 -2.98
N ASP A 31 -7.82 -4.51 -3.94
CA ASP A 31 -8.46 -5.82 -4.15
C ASP A 31 -7.49 -7.01 -4.17
N LYS A 32 -7.87 -8.09 -3.49
CA LYS A 32 -7.14 -9.37 -3.47
C LYS A 32 -7.27 -10.11 -4.80
N GLY A 33 -8.22 -9.73 -5.66
CA GLY A 33 -8.44 -10.36 -6.96
C GLY A 33 -7.19 -10.42 -7.86
N VAL A 34 -6.23 -9.49 -7.70
CA VAL A 34 -4.95 -9.56 -8.41
C VAL A 34 -4.11 -10.75 -7.96
N PHE A 35 -4.07 -11.03 -6.65
CA PHE A 35 -3.32 -12.16 -6.10
C PHE A 35 -4.00 -13.49 -6.44
N GLU A 36 -5.32 -13.55 -6.33
CA GLU A 36 -6.13 -14.71 -6.72
C GLU A 36 -5.97 -15.04 -8.21
N LYS A 37 -5.95 -14.04 -9.08
CA LYS A 37 -5.77 -14.21 -10.54
C LYS A 37 -4.45 -14.89 -10.91
N PHE A 38 -3.40 -14.70 -10.12
CA PHE A 38 -2.07 -15.25 -10.37
C PHE A 38 -1.70 -16.39 -9.41
N ASN A 39 -2.66 -16.90 -8.62
CA ASN A 39 -2.47 -17.96 -7.62
C ASN A 39 -1.35 -17.64 -6.60
N PHE A 40 -1.25 -16.38 -6.19
CA PHE A 40 -0.37 -15.93 -5.11
C PHE A 40 -1.17 -15.68 -3.84
N GLU A 41 -0.58 -16.03 -2.69
CA GLU A 41 -1.09 -15.61 -1.39
C GLU A 41 -0.61 -14.18 -1.10
N GLY A 42 -1.51 -13.30 -0.64
CA GLY A 42 -1.14 -11.93 -0.33
C GLY A 42 -2.31 -11.01 -0.06
N THR A 43 -2.00 -9.77 0.33
CA THR A 43 -2.95 -8.66 0.40
C THR A 43 -2.33 -7.47 -0.31
N ALA A 44 -3.08 -6.87 -1.24
CA ALA A 44 -2.63 -5.68 -1.93
C ALA A 44 -2.87 -4.45 -1.04
N TYR A 45 -1.87 -3.58 -0.96
CA TYR A 45 -2.02 -2.28 -0.33
C TYR A 45 -1.66 -1.18 -1.31
N GLU A 46 -2.48 -0.14 -1.34
CA GLU A 46 -2.09 1.15 -1.91
C GLU A 46 -1.42 1.97 -0.82
N ILE A 47 -0.18 2.36 -1.06
CA ILE A 47 0.63 3.12 -0.13
C ILE A 47 0.61 4.60 -0.53
N PRO A 48 0.29 5.52 0.39
CA PRO A 48 0.21 6.93 0.08
C PRO A 48 1.58 7.59 0.01
N ASP A 49 1.64 8.71 -0.70
CA ASP A 49 2.77 9.63 -0.61
C ASP A 49 2.80 10.27 0.79
N PRO A 50 3.99 10.55 1.36
CA PRO A 50 5.34 10.47 0.75
C PRO A 50 6.03 9.09 0.88
N ILE A 51 5.39 8.09 1.48
CA ILE A 51 6.04 6.80 1.78
C ILE A 51 6.46 6.08 0.49
N THR A 52 5.61 6.10 -0.54
CA THR A 52 5.92 5.50 -1.85
C THR A 52 7.13 6.17 -2.51
N GLN A 53 7.25 7.49 -2.41
CA GLN A 53 8.41 8.25 -2.92
C GLN A 53 9.69 7.86 -2.17
N TRP A 54 9.64 7.80 -0.84
CA TRP A 54 10.79 7.40 -0.04
C TRP A 54 11.26 5.96 -0.37
N LEU A 55 10.33 5.01 -0.56
CA LEU A 55 10.66 3.64 -0.97
C LEU A 55 11.33 3.60 -2.36
N ALA A 56 10.84 4.42 -3.31
CA ALA A 56 11.42 4.52 -4.64
C ALA A 56 12.84 5.10 -4.61
N GLU A 57 13.05 6.19 -3.87
CA GLU A 57 14.36 6.81 -3.67
C GLU A 57 15.35 5.84 -3.00
N TYR A 58 14.91 5.15 -1.93
CA TYR A 58 15.72 4.16 -1.24
C TYR A 58 16.15 3.03 -2.19
N ALA A 59 15.23 2.49 -2.99
CA ALA A 59 15.53 1.43 -3.95
C ALA A 59 16.50 1.89 -5.06
N GLN A 60 16.35 3.13 -5.55
CA GLN A 60 17.29 3.71 -6.51
C GLN A 60 18.69 3.86 -5.92
N ASN A 61 18.80 4.40 -4.71
CA ASN A 61 20.08 4.56 -4.02
C ASN A 61 20.75 3.21 -3.73
N ALA A 62 19.98 2.19 -3.33
CA ALA A 62 20.48 0.83 -3.12
C ALA A 62 21.01 0.19 -4.42
N LYS A 63 20.39 0.49 -5.57
CA LYS A 63 20.86 0.02 -6.88
C LYS A 63 22.16 0.71 -7.32
N ILE A 64 22.34 1.98 -6.98
CA ILE A 64 23.56 2.75 -7.30
C ILE A 64 24.77 2.24 -6.49
N LEU A 65 24.54 1.74 -5.28
CA LEU A 65 25.58 1.20 -4.40
C LEU A 65 26.02 -0.24 -4.74
N LYS A 66 25.48 -0.85 -5.81
CA LYS A 66 25.67 -2.27 -6.13
C LYS A 66 26.42 -2.50 -7.44
#